data_AF-A0A925NYS4-F1
#
_entry.id   AF-A0A925NYS4-F1
#
_cell.length_a   1.000
_cell.length_b   1.000
_cell.length_c   1.000
_cell.angle_alpha   90.00
_cell.angle_beta   90.00
_cell.angle_gamma   90.00
#
_symmetry.space_group_name_H-M   'P 1'
#
loop_
_entity.id
_entity.type
_entity.pdbx_description
1 polymer ?
#
loop_
_entity_poly.entity_id
_entity_poly.type
_entity_poly.pdbx_seq_one_letter_code
_entity_poly.pdbx_strand_id
1 'polypeptide(L)'
;MKESLLHTVVRRLNIRVLALAFCVLATVVASGCVSAPPQVVLLHDKEGEMLKDLRRTHLAMVDAYVDKKIEVFDDFYFKEYVVKYRQNWETAFAAKMGRPYDPNRDFSSFSNDLVASYLTNVEPLNKLRADLREQITAVHDQIAQAHQTVGAWIHSVEKLTASQRGTADKLLGSINPTLSLEKIETRVDEVTTNLINKLK
;
A
#
# COMPACT_ATOMS: atom_id res chain seq x y z
N MET A 1 -65.95 13.24 -19.27
CA MET A 1 -65.00 12.09 -19.13
C MET A 1 -63.52 12.46 -19.24
N LYS A 2 -63.10 13.47 -20.04
CA LYS A 2 -61.68 13.86 -20.18
C LYS A 2 -61.06 14.50 -18.92
N GLU A 3 -61.81 15.23 -18.11
CA GLU A 3 -61.26 15.91 -16.92
C GLU A 3 -60.90 14.96 -15.76
N SER A 4 -61.62 13.83 -15.63
CA SER A 4 -61.36 12.80 -14.61
C SER A 4 -60.02 12.07 -14.82
N LEU A 5 -59.64 11.87 -16.09
CA LEU A 5 -58.37 11.22 -16.45
C LEU A 5 -57.17 12.14 -16.20
N LEU A 6 -57.31 13.45 -16.46
CA LEU A 6 -56.23 14.43 -16.26
C LEU A 6 -55.87 14.58 -14.77
N HIS A 7 -56.87 14.65 -13.90
CA HIS A 7 -56.67 14.71 -12.45
C HIS A 7 -55.96 13.46 -11.92
N THR A 8 -56.27 12.28 -12.46
CA THR A 8 -55.66 11.01 -12.04
C THR A 8 -54.20 10.89 -12.48
N VAL A 9 -53.85 11.39 -13.67
CA VAL A 9 -52.47 11.39 -14.17
C VAL A 9 -51.60 12.38 -13.39
N VAL A 10 -52.09 13.59 -13.13
CA VAL A 10 -51.37 14.61 -12.33
C VAL A 10 -51.15 14.11 -10.89
N ARG A 11 -52.14 13.45 -10.28
CA ARG A 11 -52.00 12.86 -8.94
C ARG A 11 -50.94 11.76 -8.90
N ARG A 12 -50.90 10.89 -9.92
CA ARG A 12 -49.89 9.81 -10.03
C ARG A 12 -48.49 10.34 -10.30
N LEU A 13 -48.36 11.44 -11.05
CA LEU A 13 -47.08 12.10 -11.30
C LEU A 13 -46.55 12.76 -10.02
N ASN A 14 -47.39 13.47 -9.28
CA ASN A 14 -47.02 14.08 -7.99
C ASN A 14 -46.59 13.04 -6.95
N ILE A 15 -47.26 11.88 -6.88
CA ILE A 15 -46.88 10.81 -5.95
C ILE A 15 -45.50 10.22 -6.31
N ARG A 16 -45.20 10.03 -7.61
CA ARG A 16 -43.89 9.52 -8.06
C ARG A 16 -42.76 10.51 -7.78
N VAL A 17 -43.00 11.81 -7.98
CA VAL A 17 -42.01 12.87 -7.67
C VAL A 17 -41.77 12.95 -6.17
N LEU A 18 -42.81 12.88 -5.34
CA LEU A 18 -42.67 12.85 -3.88
C LEU A 18 -41.93 11.61 -3.38
N ALA A 19 -42.21 10.43 -3.93
CA ALA A 19 -41.50 9.20 -3.57
C ALA A 19 -40.01 9.27 -3.93
N LEU A 20 -39.67 9.85 -5.08
CA LEU A 20 -38.29 10.03 -5.50
C LEU A 20 -37.55 11.03 -4.60
N ALA A 21 -38.20 12.15 -4.25
CA ALA A 21 -37.66 13.13 -3.31
C ALA A 21 -37.45 12.54 -1.91
N PHE A 22 -38.37 11.69 -1.44
CA PHE A 22 -38.23 11.00 -0.15
C PHE A 22 -37.07 9.98 -0.16
N CYS A 23 -36.87 9.23 -1.24
CA CYS A 23 -35.72 8.32 -1.37
C CYS A 23 -34.38 9.07 -1.41
N VAL A 24 -34.31 10.22 -2.09
CA VAL A 24 -33.12 11.08 -2.09
C VAL A 24 -32.87 11.68 -0.70
N LEU A 25 -33.93 12.13 -0.01
CA LEU A 25 -33.81 12.66 1.35
C LEU A 25 -33.38 11.56 2.34
N ALA A 26 -33.94 10.37 2.25
CA ALA A 26 -33.58 9.22 3.08
C ALA A 26 -32.13 8.77 2.85
N THR A 27 -31.64 8.80 1.61
CA THR A 27 -30.23 8.51 1.31
C THR A 27 -29.28 9.60 1.78
N VAL A 28 -29.67 10.88 1.71
CA VAL A 28 -28.89 12.00 2.27
C VAL A 28 -28.83 11.96 3.80
N VAL A 29 -29.93 11.61 4.47
CA VAL A 29 -29.99 11.49 5.93
C VAL A 29 -29.24 10.23 6.42
N ALA A 30 -29.36 9.10 5.72
CA ALA A 30 -28.63 7.87 6.06
C ALA A 30 -27.11 7.99 5.82
N SER A 31 -26.68 8.79 4.85
CA SER A 31 -25.27 9.13 4.65
C SER A 31 -24.76 10.21 5.60
N GLY A 32 -25.63 10.82 6.42
CA GLY A 32 -25.31 11.90 7.36
C GLY A 32 -24.61 11.48 8.64
N CYS A 33 -24.49 10.17 8.90
CA CYS A 33 -23.89 9.65 10.13
C CYS A 33 -22.47 9.10 9.95
N VAL A 34 -21.89 9.20 8.76
CA VAL A 34 -20.54 8.68 8.49
C VAL A 34 -19.60 9.87 8.42
N SER A 35 -18.96 10.20 9.54
CA SER A 35 -17.85 11.13 9.62
C SER A 35 -16.60 10.34 9.96
N ALA A 36 -15.52 10.54 9.20
CA ALA A 36 -14.21 10.00 9.55
C ALA A 36 -13.61 10.87 10.67
N PRO A 37 -13.35 10.31 11.86
CA PRO A 37 -12.71 11.07 12.93
C PRO A 37 -11.31 11.55 12.49
N PRO A 38 -10.85 12.75 12.86
CA PRO A 38 -9.51 13.25 12.52
C PRO A 38 -8.37 12.31 12.95
N GLN A 39 -8.57 11.57 14.05
CA GLN A 39 -7.62 10.57 14.53
C GLN A 39 -7.46 9.39 13.55
N VAL A 40 -8.50 9.03 12.79
CA VAL A 40 -8.47 7.97 11.78
C VAL A 40 -7.67 8.42 10.56
N VAL A 41 -7.82 9.68 10.13
CA VAL A 41 -7.02 10.27 9.05
C VAL A 41 -5.54 10.28 9.41
N LEU A 42 -5.21 10.77 10.60
CA LEU A 42 -3.82 10.86 11.07
C LEU A 42 -3.17 9.48 11.28
N LEU A 43 -3.94 8.50 11.77
CA LEU A 43 -3.48 7.12 11.87
C LEU A 43 -3.20 6.51 10.50
N HIS A 44 -4.10 6.75 9.54
CA HIS A 44 -3.96 6.26 8.17
C HIS A 44 -2.68 6.80 7.51
N ASP A 45 -2.42 8.11 7.60
CA ASP A 45 -1.19 8.69 7.02
C ASP A 45 0.08 8.05 7.63
N LYS A 46 0.07 7.82 8.95
CA LYS A 46 1.19 7.21 9.67
C LYS A 46 1.39 5.74 9.29
N GLU A 47 0.32 4.99 9.10
CA GLU A 47 0.37 3.63 8.55
C GLU A 47 1.02 3.60 7.17
N GLY A 48 0.72 4.59 6.31
CA GLY A 48 1.32 4.72 4.99
C GLY A 48 2.85 4.88 5.04
N GLU A 49 3.37 5.64 6.00
CA GLU A 49 4.81 5.76 6.25
C GLU A 49 5.42 4.44 6.75
N MET A 50 4.75 3.79 7.72
CA MET A 50 5.19 2.48 8.24
C MET A 50 5.27 1.41 7.16
N LEU A 51 4.31 1.40 6.21
CA LEU A 51 4.32 0.45 5.09
C LEU A 51 5.52 0.65 4.16
N LYS A 52 5.94 1.89 3.92
CA LYS A 52 7.15 2.19 3.13
C LYS A 52 8.40 1.72 3.84
N ASP A 53 8.50 1.96 5.14
CA ASP A 53 9.64 1.51 5.94
C ASP A 53 9.70 -0.01 6.07
N LEU A 54 8.54 -0.68 6.17
CA LEU A 54 8.45 -2.13 6.18
C LEU A 54 8.96 -2.72 4.85
N ARG A 55 8.58 -2.13 3.70
CA ARG A 55 9.10 -2.52 2.38
C ARG A 55 10.63 -2.44 2.35
N ARG A 56 11.18 -1.28 2.75
CA ARG A 56 12.63 -1.05 2.77
C ARG A 56 13.34 -2.08 3.65
N THR A 57 12.79 -2.35 4.82
CA THR A 57 13.35 -3.31 5.78
C THR A 57 13.32 -4.74 5.27
N HIS A 58 12.19 -5.19 4.69
CA HIS A 58 12.09 -6.52 4.10
C HIS A 58 13.05 -6.72 2.93
N LEU A 59 13.19 -5.73 2.05
CA LEU A 59 14.17 -5.79 0.96
C LEU A 59 15.60 -5.89 1.48
N ALA A 60 15.96 -5.08 2.48
CA ALA A 60 17.29 -5.14 3.10
C ALA A 60 17.55 -6.49 3.78
N MET A 61 16.53 -7.08 4.43
CA MET A 61 16.63 -8.40 5.04
C MET A 61 16.90 -9.50 4.00
N VAL A 62 16.21 -9.45 2.86
CA VAL A 62 16.44 -10.40 1.76
C VAL A 62 17.84 -10.25 1.18
N ASP A 63 18.29 -9.01 0.94
CA ASP A 63 19.63 -8.76 0.42
C ASP A 63 20.68 -9.34 1.38
N ALA A 64 20.58 -9.04 2.68
CA ALA A 64 21.49 -9.55 3.70
C ALA A 64 21.45 -11.08 3.84
N TYR A 65 20.26 -11.69 3.74
CA TYR A 65 20.13 -13.15 3.78
C TYR A 65 20.84 -13.80 2.59
N VAL A 66 20.63 -13.30 1.38
CA VAL A 66 21.29 -13.88 0.19
C VAL A 66 22.78 -13.60 0.21
N ASP A 67 23.23 -12.40 0.60
CA ASP A 67 24.66 -12.10 0.78
C ASP A 67 25.32 -13.11 1.71
N LYS A 68 24.67 -13.44 2.85
CA LYS A 68 25.22 -14.44 3.77
C LYS A 68 25.29 -15.84 3.15
N LYS A 69 24.34 -16.20 2.29
CA LYS A 69 24.36 -17.49 1.58
C LYS A 69 25.44 -17.54 0.51
N ILE A 70 25.68 -16.44 -0.20
CA ILE A 70 26.80 -16.33 -1.14
C ILE A 70 28.12 -16.42 -0.37
N GLU A 71 28.28 -15.74 0.76
CA GLU A 71 29.50 -15.84 1.58
C GLU A 71 29.80 -17.29 2.01
N VAL A 72 28.77 -18.04 2.44
CA VAL A 72 28.92 -19.47 2.78
C VAL A 72 29.28 -20.31 1.55
N PHE A 73 28.68 -20.00 0.41
CA PHE A 73 29.01 -20.65 -0.86
C PHE A 73 30.46 -20.36 -1.28
N ASP A 74 30.91 -19.11 -1.18
CA ASP A 74 32.27 -18.69 -1.51
C ASP A 74 33.28 -19.42 -0.64
N ASP A 75 33.01 -19.52 0.67
CA ASP A 75 33.88 -20.24 1.60
C ASP A 75 34.06 -21.71 1.19
N PHE A 76 32.95 -22.40 0.94
CA PHE A 76 32.96 -23.77 0.42
C PHE A 76 33.65 -23.87 -0.94
N TYR A 77 33.32 -22.97 -1.87
CA TYR A 77 33.78 -23.01 -3.24
C TYR A 77 35.31 -22.87 -3.28
N PHE A 78 35.86 -21.85 -2.64
CA PHE A 78 37.29 -21.58 -2.69
C PHE A 78 38.12 -22.52 -1.80
N LYS A 79 37.60 -22.97 -0.65
CA LYS A 79 38.37 -23.86 0.25
C LYS A 79 38.32 -25.32 -0.17
N GLU A 80 37.16 -25.80 -0.61
CA GLU A 80 36.95 -27.22 -0.86
C GLU A 80 36.84 -27.54 -2.35
N TYR A 81 35.95 -26.83 -3.06
CA TYR A 81 35.62 -27.17 -4.45
C TYR A 81 36.78 -26.87 -5.41
N VAL A 82 37.44 -25.71 -5.31
CA VAL A 82 38.54 -25.31 -6.21
C VAL A 82 39.67 -26.34 -6.24
N VAL A 83 39.98 -26.97 -5.11
CA VAL A 83 41.03 -28.01 -5.04
C VAL A 83 40.66 -29.20 -5.94
N LYS A 84 39.41 -29.67 -5.86
CA LYS A 84 38.91 -30.78 -6.67
C LYS A 84 38.73 -30.38 -8.13
N TYR A 85 38.22 -29.17 -8.38
CA TYR A 85 38.07 -28.63 -9.72
C TYR A 85 39.42 -28.58 -10.44
N ARG A 86 40.47 -28.06 -9.78
CA ARG A 86 41.82 -27.99 -10.34
C ARG A 86 42.36 -29.37 -10.75
N GLN A 87 42.22 -30.38 -9.90
CA GLN A 87 42.67 -31.75 -10.20
C GLN A 87 41.98 -32.32 -11.45
N ASN A 88 40.66 -32.13 -11.53
CA ASN A 88 39.88 -32.58 -12.69
C ASN A 88 40.22 -31.79 -13.95
N TRP A 89 40.39 -30.48 -13.82
CA TRP A 89 40.73 -29.58 -14.93
C TRP A 89 42.11 -29.91 -15.49
N GLU A 90 43.14 -30.08 -14.66
CA GLU A 90 44.49 -30.43 -15.11
C GLU A 90 44.52 -31.79 -15.84
N THR A 91 43.72 -32.74 -15.36
CA THR A 91 43.54 -34.05 -16.02
C THR A 91 42.89 -33.89 -17.40
N ALA A 92 41.80 -33.13 -17.49
CA ALA A 92 41.11 -32.86 -18.75
C ALA A 92 41.99 -32.06 -19.72
N PHE A 93 42.76 -31.11 -19.21
CA PHE A 93 43.72 -30.32 -19.98
C PHE A 93 44.80 -31.21 -20.58
N ALA A 94 45.40 -32.11 -19.78
CA ALA A 94 46.43 -33.01 -20.27
C ALA A 94 45.90 -33.95 -21.36
N ALA A 95 44.69 -34.48 -21.19
CA ALA A 95 44.04 -35.31 -22.20
C ALA A 95 43.76 -34.54 -23.51
N LYS A 96 43.39 -33.26 -23.41
CA LYS A 96 43.07 -32.40 -24.57
C LYS A 96 44.32 -31.88 -25.30
N MET A 97 45.34 -31.48 -24.55
CA MET A 97 46.51 -30.77 -25.07
C MET A 97 47.72 -31.69 -25.31
N GLY A 98 47.65 -32.95 -24.86
CA GLY A 98 48.74 -33.92 -24.99
C GLY A 98 49.98 -33.59 -24.16
N ARG A 99 49.86 -32.69 -23.18
CA ARG A 99 50.95 -32.27 -22.28
C ARG A 99 50.42 -31.85 -20.91
N PRO A 100 51.25 -31.92 -19.85
CA PRO A 100 50.88 -31.38 -18.54
C PRO A 100 50.62 -29.87 -18.57
N TYR A 101 49.84 -29.41 -17.58
CA TYR A 101 49.62 -28.00 -17.28
C TYR A 101 50.92 -27.28 -16.88
N ASP A 102 51.15 -26.09 -17.44
CA ASP A 102 52.25 -25.20 -17.05
C ASP A 102 51.66 -23.88 -16.49
N PRO A 103 51.82 -23.58 -15.19
CA PRO A 103 51.30 -22.36 -14.58
C PRO A 103 51.77 -21.07 -15.26
N ASN A 104 52.96 -21.04 -15.85
CA ASN A 104 53.49 -19.82 -16.47
C ASN A 104 52.82 -19.49 -17.81
N ARG A 105 52.22 -20.49 -18.46
CA ARG A 105 51.66 -20.38 -19.82
C ARG A 105 50.14 -20.53 -19.84
N ASP A 106 49.61 -21.39 -18.98
CA ASP A 106 48.24 -21.88 -19.07
C ASP A 106 47.33 -21.33 -17.96
N PHE A 107 47.88 -20.58 -16.99
CA PHE A 107 47.11 -20.05 -15.86
C PHE A 107 45.91 -19.23 -16.29
N SER A 108 46.03 -18.44 -17.37
CA SER A 108 44.90 -17.67 -17.92
C SER A 108 43.74 -18.58 -18.35
N SER A 109 44.02 -19.72 -19.00
CA SER A 109 42.98 -20.68 -19.39
C SER A 109 42.31 -21.29 -18.16
N PHE A 110 43.10 -21.75 -17.19
CA PHE A 110 42.58 -22.29 -15.94
C PHE A 110 41.73 -21.26 -15.18
N SER A 111 42.23 -20.03 -15.04
CA SER A 111 41.55 -18.96 -14.33
C SER A 111 40.23 -18.58 -15.00
N ASN A 112 40.18 -18.49 -16.32
CA ASN A 112 38.95 -18.17 -17.05
C ASN A 112 37.90 -19.28 -16.87
N ASP A 113 38.29 -20.54 -16.98
CA ASP A 113 37.37 -21.68 -16.80
C ASP A 113 36.88 -21.77 -15.35
N LEU A 114 37.76 -21.49 -14.38
CA LEU A 114 37.40 -21.45 -12.96
C LEU A 114 36.41 -20.31 -12.66
N VAL A 115 36.67 -19.10 -13.18
CA VAL A 115 35.74 -17.97 -13.03
C VAL A 115 34.40 -18.26 -13.71
N ALA A 116 34.40 -18.84 -14.90
CA ALA A 116 33.18 -19.23 -15.59
C ALA A 116 32.38 -20.27 -14.80
N SER A 117 33.08 -21.24 -14.18
CA SER A 117 32.46 -22.22 -13.27
C SER A 117 31.85 -21.53 -12.05
N TYR A 118 32.59 -20.63 -11.40
CA TYR A 118 32.09 -19.88 -10.26
C TYR A 118 30.82 -19.09 -10.61
N LEU A 119 30.85 -18.29 -11.68
CA LEU A 119 29.71 -17.51 -12.14
C LEU A 119 28.49 -18.38 -12.42
N THR A 120 28.69 -19.53 -13.08
CA THR A 120 27.61 -20.49 -13.34
C THR A 120 26.96 -21.02 -12.05
N ASN A 121 27.76 -21.27 -11.01
CA ASN A 121 27.28 -21.86 -9.76
C ASN A 121 26.70 -20.83 -8.78
N VAL A 122 27.16 -19.58 -8.81
CA VAL A 122 26.61 -18.51 -7.96
C VAL A 122 25.35 -17.88 -8.58
N GLU A 123 25.18 -17.96 -9.90
CA GLU A 123 24.04 -17.36 -10.61
C GLU A 123 22.66 -17.74 -10.06
N PRO A 124 22.37 -19.00 -9.69
CA PRO A 124 21.09 -19.35 -9.06
C PRO A 124 20.81 -18.60 -7.76
N LEU A 125 21.84 -18.25 -6.97
CA LEU A 125 21.70 -17.46 -5.74
C LEU A 125 21.39 -15.98 -6.07
N ASN A 126 22.03 -15.43 -7.10
CA ASN A 126 21.72 -14.08 -7.59
C ASN A 126 20.31 -14.00 -8.16
N LYS A 127 19.87 -15.02 -8.89
CA LYS A 127 18.50 -15.12 -9.38
C LYS A 127 17.50 -15.19 -8.24
N LEU A 128 17.76 -16.00 -7.21
CA LEU A 128 16.91 -16.06 -6.02
C LEU A 128 16.75 -14.68 -5.36
N ARG A 129 17.82 -13.87 -5.28
CA ARG A 129 17.73 -12.49 -4.79
C ARG A 129 16.77 -11.66 -5.62
N ALA A 130 16.92 -11.70 -6.95
CA ALA A 130 16.06 -10.94 -7.85
C ALA A 130 14.58 -11.35 -7.71
N ASP A 131 14.31 -12.67 -7.73
CA ASP A 131 12.96 -13.24 -7.63
C ASP A 131 12.30 -12.86 -6.28
N LEU A 132 13.03 -12.91 -5.17
CA LEU A 132 12.51 -12.53 -3.85
C LEU A 132 12.22 -11.03 -3.76
N ARG A 133 13.10 -10.19 -4.31
CA ARG A 133 12.89 -8.73 -4.34
C ARG A 133 11.66 -8.35 -5.16
N GLU A 134 11.47 -9.03 -6.30
CA GLU A 134 10.30 -8.85 -7.15
C GLU A 134 9.02 -9.22 -6.40
N GLN A 135 8.98 -10.40 -5.78
CA GLN A 135 7.80 -10.86 -5.01
C GLN A 135 7.47 -9.94 -3.83
N ILE A 136 8.47 -9.52 -3.05
CA ILE A 136 8.27 -8.58 -1.93
C ILE A 136 7.74 -7.24 -2.43
N THR A 137 8.32 -6.74 -3.53
CA THR A 137 7.88 -5.50 -4.17
C THR A 137 6.42 -5.60 -4.60
N ALA A 138 6.04 -6.66 -5.31
CA ALA A 138 4.68 -6.87 -5.77
C ALA A 138 3.67 -6.90 -4.62
N VAL A 139 3.98 -7.60 -3.53
CA VAL A 139 3.12 -7.65 -2.34
C VAL A 139 2.99 -6.27 -1.69
N HIS A 140 4.09 -5.52 -1.55
CA HIS A 140 4.02 -4.19 -0.93
C HIS A 140 3.33 -3.16 -1.84
N ASP A 141 3.42 -3.30 -3.16
CA ASP A 141 2.66 -2.47 -4.09
C ASP A 141 1.15 -2.74 -3.98
N GLN A 142 0.74 -4.01 -3.83
CA GLN A 142 -0.66 -4.36 -3.55
C GLN A 142 -1.16 -3.78 -2.22
N ILE A 143 -0.35 -3.88 -1.16
CA ILE A 143 -0.68 -3.30 0.15
C ILE A 143 -0.78 -1.77 0.05
N ALA A 144 0.14 -1.12 -0.67
CA ALA A 144 0.09 0.32 -0.88
C ALA A 144 -1.16 0.75 -1.66
N GLN A 145 -1.58 -0.01 -2.69
CA GLN A 145 -2.82 0.25 -3.43
C GLN A 145 -4.07 0.09 -2.56
N ALA A 146 -4.14 -0.98 -1.75
CA ALA A 146 -5.23 -1.17 -0.80
C ALA A 146 -5.29 -0.01 0.21
N HIS A 147 -4.14 0.41 0.73
CA HIS A 147 -4.01 1.55 1.61
C HIS A 147 -4.50 2.85 0.94
N GLN A 148 -4.07 3.15 -0.29
CA GLN A 148 -4.57 4.31 -1.06
C GLN A 148 -6.09 4.28 -1.27
N THR A 149 -6.66 3.10 -1.50
CA THR A 149 -8.11 2.92 -1.66
C THR A 149 -8.86 3.28 -0.38
N VAL A 150 -8.34 2.86 0.77
CA VAL A 150 -8.88 3.24 2.09
C VAL A 150 -8.76 4.75 2.31
N GLY A 151 -7.62 5.36 1.97
CA GLY A 151 -7.44 6.81 2.08
C GLY A 151 -8.41 7.60 1.21
N ALA A 152 -8.64 7.16 -0.04
CA ALA A 152 -9.64 7.76 -0.92
C ALA A 152 -11.07 7.64 -0.35
N TRP A 153 -11.39 6.52 0.29
CA TRP A 153 -12.66 6.34 1.00
C TRP A 153 -12.79 7.29 2.20
N ILE A 154 -11.78 7.36 3.07
CA ILE A 154 -11.73 8.28 4.21
C ILE A 154 -11.96 9.73 3.75
N HIS A 155 -11.25 10.14 2.69
CA HIS A 155 -11.37 11.50 2.18
C HIS A 155 -12.73 11.78 1.52
N SER A 156 -13.34 10.77 0.88
CA SER A 156 -14.70 10.88 0.35
C SER A 156 -15.73 11.06 1.46
N VAL A 157 -15.56 10.36 2.58
CA VAL A 157 -16.38 10.48 3.78
C VAL A 157 -16.22 11.87 4.41
N GLU A 158 -14.99 12.39 4.53
CA GLU A 158 -14.76 13.76 4.99
C GLU A 158 -15.46 14.81 4.13
N LYS A 159 -15.34 14.69 2.79
CA LYS A 159 -15.99 15.62 1.85
C LYS A 159 -17.51 15.57 1.96
N LEU A 160 -18.09 14.38 2.09
CA LEU A 160 -19.53 14.22 2.30
C LEU A 160 -19.97 14.89 3.61
N THR A 161 -19.22 14.67 4.68
CA THR A 161 -19.47 15.30 5.99
C THR A 161 -19.42 16.83 5.89
N ALA A 162 -18.39 17.38 5.24
CA ALA A 162 -18.23 18.82 5.05
C ALA A 162 -19.37 19.42 4.21
N SER A 163 -19.79 18.72 3.14
CA SER A 163 -20.90 19.12 2.28
C SER A 163 -22.25 19.11 3.01
N GLN A 164 -22.51 18.06 3.80
CA GLN A 164 -23.71 17.95 4.62
C GLN A 164 -23.75 19.02 5.71
N ARG A 165 -22.63 19.25 6.41
CA ARG A 165 -22.49 20.36 7.37
C ARG A 165 -22.76 21.70 6.70
N GLY A 166 -22.16 21.96 5.55
CA GLY A 166 -22.41 23.20 4.80
C GLY A 166 -23.86 23.36 4.33
N THR A 167 -24.54 22.27 3.98
CA THR A 167 -25.96 22.27 3.61
C THR A 167 -26.85 22.56 4.81
N ALA A 168 -26.60 21.90 5.94
CA ALA A 168 -27.30 22.13 7.20
C ALA A 168 -27.08 23.56 7.71
N ASP A 169 -25.86 24.07 7.64
CA ASP A 169 -25.51 25.43 8.05
C ASP A 169 -26.21 26.49 7.18
N LYS A 170 -26.26 26.28 5.86
CA LYS A 170 -27.03 27.14 4.94
C LYS A 170 -28.53 27.10 5.23
N LEU A 171 -29.10 25.92 5.47
CA LEU A 171 -30.51 25.77 5.83
C LEU A 171 -30.82 26.50 7.13
N LEU A 172 -30.03 26.27 8.18
CA LEU A 172 -30.21 26.92 9.47
C LEU A 172 -30.01 28.43 9.38
N GLY A 173 -28.99 28.90 8.65
CA GLY A 173 -28.75 30.31 8.40
C GLY A 173 -29.86 30.99 7.60
N SER A 174 -30.52 30.26 6.69
CA SER A 174 -31.70 30.76 5.95
C SER A 174 -32.95 30.88 6.82
N ILE A 175 -33.07 30.05 7.86
CA ILE A 175 -34.15 30.11 8.85
C ILE A 175 -33.87 31.24 9.85
N ASN A 176 -32.65 31.29 10.40
CA ASN A 176 -32.19 32.34 11.29
C ASN A 176 -30.65 32.37 11.33
N PRO A 177 -29.99 33.52 11.04
CA PRO A 177 -28.53 33.65 11.06
C PRO A 177 -27.88 33.47 12.45
N THR A 178 -28.66 33.35 13.54
CA THR A 178 -28.15 32.94 14.86
C THR A 178 -28.15 31.42 15.07
N LEU A 179 -28.70 30.63 14.16
CA LEU A 179 -28.78 29.16 14.24
C LEU A 179 -27.69 28.44 13.42
N SER A 180 -26.65 29.15 12.97
CA SER A 180 -25.52 28.47 12.31
C SER A 180 -24.93 27.39 13.23
N LEU A 181 -24.45 26.29 12.63
CA LEU A 181 -23.87 25.16 13.35
C LEU A 181 -22.73 25.61 14.26
N GLU A 182 -21.89 26.54 13.81
CA GLU A 182 -20.81 27.14 14.59
C GLU A 182 -21.32 27.84 15.87
N LYS A 183 -22.42 28.60 15.78
CA LYS A 183 -23.01 29.30 16.95
C LYS A 183 -23.70 28.34 17.91
N ILE A 184 -24.27 27.25 17.38
CA ILE A 184 -24.85 26.19 18.19
C ILE A 184 -23.74 25.44 18.95
N GLU A 185 -22.67 25.02 18.26
CA GLU A 185 -21.51 24.37 18.88
C GLU A 185 -20.87 25.27 19.94
N THR A 186 -20.65 26.56 19.64
CA THR A 186 -20.11 27.53 20.60
C THR A 186 -20.97 27.66 21.85
N ARG A 187 -22.31 27.71 21.71
CA ARG A 187 -23.23 27.78 22.84
C ARG A 187 -23.25 26.50 23.67
N VAL A 188 -23.16 25.34 23.02
CA VAL A 188 -23.04 24.06 23.73
C VAL A 188 -21.76 24.02 24.54
N ASP A 189 -20.64 24.49 23.98
CA ASP A 189 -19.36 24.55 24.69
C ASP A 189 -19.37 25.56 25.85
N GLU A 190 -19.98 26.73 25.69
CA GLU A 190 -20.16 27.71 26.76
C GLU A 190 -21.03 27.17 27.91
N VAL A 191 -22.13 26.48 27.60
CA VAL A 191 -23.01 25.86 28.59
C VAL A 191 -22.29 24.72 29.32
N THR A 192 -21.57 23.88 28.58
CA THR A 192 -20.79 22.76 29.14
C THR A 192 -19.69 23.27 30.06
N THR A 193 -18.95 24.30 29.64
CA THR A 193 -17.90 24.94 30.44
C THR A 193 -18.46 25.59 31.71
N ASN A 194 -19.60 26.27 31.62
CA ASN A 194 -20.28 26.85 32.78
C ASN A 194 -20.78 25.78 33.77
N LEU A 195 -21.27 24.64 33.29
CA LEU A 195 -21.67 23.53 34.15
C LEU A 195 -20.46 22.89 34.85
N ILE A 196 -19.35 22.67 34.13
CA ILE A 196 -18.10 22.15 34.71
C ILE A 196 -17.56 23.10 35.79
N ASN A 197 -17.60 24.41 35.55
CA ASN A 197 -17.12 25.40 36.52
C ASN A 197 -18.01 25.50 37.77
N LYS A 198 -19.29 25.16 37.68
CA LYS A 198 -20.20 25.08 38.85
C LYS A 198 -20.03 23.80 39.67
N LEU A 199 -19.31 22.81 39.15
CA LEU A 199 -19.00 21.55 39.82
C LEU A 199 -17.65 21.60 40.58
N LYS A 200 -16.90 22.69 40.46
CA LYS A 200 -15.69 22.99 41.23
C LYS A 200 -16.02 23.93 42.39
#